data_AF-A0A536Q8Q6-F1
#
_entry.id   AF-A0A536Q8Q6-F1
#
_cell.length_a   1.000
_cell.length_b   1.000
_cell.length_c   1.000
_cell.angle_alpha   90.00
_cell.angle_beta   90.00
_cell.angle_gamma   90.00
#
_symmetry.space_group_name_H-M   'P 1'
#
loop_
_entity.id
_entity.type
_entity.pdbx_description
1 polymer ?
#
loop_
_entity_poly.entity_id
_entity_poly.type
_entity_poly.pdbx_seq_one_letter_code
_entity_poly.pdbx_strand_id
1 'polypeptide(L)'
;MKGFRALSVATAVATYALVVLGGVVRVSGSGLGCPDWPLCHGRVLPPLDLHAIIEYSHRTAASLTSTLVVLTAAVAWMAWRNRRDLVVPATLAVSLLAVQVVLGAITVRLELPPMIVLAHLATAMALLGAVCVTAVASLMPMPAQPADAQSARRARGAAGGTYLLILTGSLVVGSGASGACDAWPLCGGGFRLAVEGSPAIQLLHRGVAAVIGLLVVMSLLSVLARHRRQPAVRATVALTLAALAFQVAVGAAVVTLHLPAVLRGLHLALASAVWSGTVILAVIASRLPPAEQPLEIRDASRSAGRPVRDVVLDYVSLAKPRIIPLLLITALGGMMMAERGWPSTGLVLLTLLGGALAAAGAGAINCWIDRDLDREMLRTRRRPLPDGRIAPSHALIFGIGLGLAAFLVLAFWVNVLAATLAISGLLFYVFVYTLWLKRWTVQNIVIGGAAGAVPPMVGWAAVTHRLDLTALYLFAIIFLWTPPHFWALALRLKGDYARARVPMLPVVRGESAARRQILFYTLILVAVTLAVVLTGALGLLYLAGAGVLGGLFIALAVANLRTRRQRWSRLLFDYSIAYLGLLFAVMVADRMIGRL
;
A
#
# COMPACT_ATOMS: atom_id res chain seq x y z
N MET A 1 6.73 36.00 3.48
CA MET A 1 6.27 34.67 3.00
C MET A 1 6.80 33.49 3.85
N LYS A 2 8.10 33.40 4.15
CA LYS A 2 8.67 32.27 4.94
C LYS A 2 7.95 32.02 6.29
N GLY A 3 7.74 33.07 7.09
CA GLY A 3 7.01 32.96 8.37
C GLY A 3 5.57 32.46 8.22
N PHE A 4 4.84 32.97 7.22
CA PHE A 4 3.47 32.52 6.94
C PHE A 4 3.38 31.04 6.50
N ARG A 5 4.38 30.55 5.74
CA ARG A 5 4.48 29.12 5.39
C ARG A 5 4.63 28.25 6.62
N ALA A 6 5.56 28.61 7.51
CA ALA A 6 5.78 27.88 8.75
C ALA A 6 4.53 27.87 9.63
N LEU A 7 3.88 29.03 9.81
CA LEU A 7 2.63 29.17 10.56
C LEU A 7 1.50 28.30 9.97
N SER A 8 1.29 28.34 8.66
CA SER A 8 0.22 27.56 8.01
C SER A 8 0.45 26.05 8.13
N VAL A 9 1.70 25.59 7.98
CA VAL A 9 2.06 24.18 8.16
C VAL A 9 1.90 23.75 9.62
N ALA A 10 2.38 24.55 10.57
CA ALA A 10 2.21 24.29 12.00
C ALA A 10 0.73 24.19 12.39
N THR A 11 -0.11 25.08 11.84
CA THR A 11 -1.55 25.06 12.05
C THR A 11 -2.19 23.76 11.53
N ALA A 12 -1.82 23.31 10.32
CA ALA A 12 -2.33 22.05 9.78
C ALA A 12 -1.90 20.83 10.62
N VAL A 13 -0.64 20.79 11.06
CA VAL A 13 -0.12 19.72 11.93
C VAL A 13 -0.82 19.71 13.29
N ALA A 14 -0.97 20.88 13.93
CA ALA A 14 -1.67 21.01 15.20
C ALA A 14 -3.14 20.60 15.09
N THR A 15 -3.82 20.99 14.00
CA THR A 15 -5.21 20.59 13.73
C THR A 15 -5.34 19.08 13.54
N TYR A 16 -4.39 18.45 12.83
CA TYR A 16 -4.37 16.98 12.70
C TYR A 16 -4.18 16.30 14.06
N ALA A 17 -3.21 16.76 14.85
CA ALA A 17 -2.96 16.24 16.19
C ALA A 17 -4.19 16.41 17.11
N LEU A 18 -4.90 17.52 16.98
CA LEU A 18 -6.14 17.77 17.71
C LEU A 18 -7.25 16.75 17.35
N VAL A 19 -7.42 16.44 16.06
CA VAL A 19 -8.36 15.40 15.61
C VAL A 19 -8.01 14.03 16.19
N VAL A 20 -6.71 13.68 16.19
CA VAL A 20 -6.23 12.42 16.79
C VAL A 20 -6.52 12.37 18.29
N LEU A 21 -6.24 13.46 19.01
CA LEU A 21 -6.51 13.57 20.44
C LEU A 21 -8.03 13.51 20.75
N GLY A 22 -8.88 14.12 19.92
CA GLY A 22 -10.34 13.98 20.03
C GLY A 22 -10.81 12.54 19.78
N GLY A 23 -10.12 11.82 18.90
CA GLY A 23 -10.27 10.37 18.74
C GLY A 23 -10.00 9.61 20.03
N VAL A 24 -8.91 9.94 20.75
CA VAL A 24 -8.56 9.36 22.06
C VAL A 24 -9.64 9.62 23.10
N VAL A 25 -10.14 10.86 23.19
CA VAL A 25 -11.27 11.22 24.08
C VAL A 25 -12.47 10.31 23.81
N ARG A 26 -12.85 10.13 22.54
CA ARG A 26 -13.98 9.28 22.14
C ARG A 26 -13.77 7.81 22.49
N VAL A 27 -12.62 7.23 22.16
CA VAL A 27 -12.39 5.77 22.35
C VAL A 27 -12.12 5.37 23.80
N SER A 28 -11.70 6.32 24.64
CA SER A 28 -11.52 6.14 26.07
C SER A 28 -12.80 6.37 26.88
N GLY A 29 -13.88 6.85 26.26
CA GLY A 29 -15.11 7.22 26.97
C GLY A 29 -14.99 8.52 27.78
N SER A 30 -13.90 9.28 27.63
CA SER A 30 -13.62 10.48 28.43
C SER A 30 -14.35 11.73 27.93
N GLY A 31 -15.39 11.60 27.10
CA GLY A 31 -16.09 12.75 26.50
C GLY A 31 -16.94 13.58 27.48
N LEU A 32 -17.10 13.10 28.71
CA LEU A 32 -17.80 13.74 29.83
C LEU A 32 -16.93 13.77 31.10
N GLY A 33 -15.60 13.68 30.97
CA GLY A 33 -14.67 13.82 32.09
C GLY A 33 -14.70 15.22 32.74
N CYS A 34 -15.13 16.24 31.99
CA CYS A 34 -15.39 17.60 32.45
C CYS A 34 -16.87 17.98 32.17
N PRO A 35 -17.75 18.00 33.19
CA PRO A 35 -19.21 18.15 33.01
C PRO A 35 -19.64 19.56 32.59
N ASP A 36 -18.82 20.56 32.87
CA ASP A 36 -19.03 21.97 32.55
C ASP A 36 -18.08 22.44 31.44
N TRP A 37 -18.37 23.59 30.84
CA TRP A 37 -17.53 24.25 29.82
C TRP A 37 -17.71 25.77 29.95
N PRO A 38 -16.63 26.59 29.91
CA PRO A 38 -15.26 26.24 29.50
C PRO A 38 -14.37 25.68 30.62
N LEU A 39 -14.82 25.70 31.87
CA LEU A 39 -14.12 25.16 33.04
C LEU A 39 -14.24 23.62 33.11
N CYS A 40 -13.55 23.01 34.07
CA CYS A 40 -13.68 21.57 34.38
C CYS A 40 -13.89 21.39 35.88
N HIS A 41 -15.04 20.86 36.27
CA HIS A 41 -15.54 20.81 37.65
C HIS A 41 -15.55 22.17 38.34
N GLY A 42 -15.94 23.22 37.61
CA GLY A 42 -15.96 24.61 38.09
C GLY A 42 -14.56 25.21 38.34
N ARG A 43 -13.49 24.52 37.95
CA ARG A 43 -12.09 24.93 38.16
C ARG A 43 -11.38 25.13 36.82
N VAL A 44 -10.31 25.93 36.85
CA VAL A 44 -9.44 26.13 35.68
C VAL A 44 -8.60 24.89 35.42
N LEU A 45 -8.08 24.24 36.47
CA LEU A 45 -7.33 22.98 36.34
C LEU A 45 -8.25 21.78 36.63
N PRO A 46 -8.10 20.68 35.89
CA PRO A 46 -8.90 19.48 36.12
C PRO A 46 -8.49 18.80 37.43
N PRO A 47 -9.37 18.00 38.04
CA PRO A 47 -8.96 17.05 39.08
C PRO A 47 -7.94 16.05 38.52
N LEU A 48 -7.14 15.44 39.40
CA LEU A 48 -6.18 14.38 39.05
C LEU A 48 -6.88 13.04 38.78
N ASP A 49 -7.94 13.08 37.96
CA ASP A 49 -8.68 11.93 37.45
C ASP A 49 -8.30 11.70 35.98
N LEU A 50 -8.19 10.44 35.57
CA LEU A 50 -7.73 10.08 34.23
C LEU A 50 -8.66 10.62 33.13
N HIS A 51 -9.97 10.49 33.29
CA HIS A 51 -10.94 10.93 32.29
C HIS A 51 -10.99 12.46 32.20
N ALA A 52 -10.98 13.15 33.34
CA ALA A 52 -10.89 14.60 33.39
C ALA A 52 -9.60 15.12 32.74
N ILE A 53 -8.45 14.48 33.00
CA ILE A 53 -7.16 14.85 32.39
C ILE A 53 -7.19 14.67 30.87
N ILE A 54 -7.73 13.55 30.37
CA ILE A 54 -7.81 13.28 28.92
C ILE A 54 -8.66 14.35 28.22
N GLU A 55 -9.85 14.64 28.76
CA GLU A 55 -10.73 15.64 28.16
C GLU A 55 -10.16 17.06 28.25
N TYR A 56 -9.63 17.44 29.41
CA TYR A 56 -9.02 18.75 29.62
C TYR A 56 -7.79 18.96 28.73
N SER A 57 -6.98 17.93 28.52
CA SER A 57 -5.86 17.96 27.58
C SER A 57 -6.32 18.25 26.15
N HIS A 58 -7.42 17.64 25.72
CA HIS A 58 -8.04 17.94 24.43
C HIS A 58 -8.54 19.38 24.32
N ARG A 59 -9.24 19.89 25.34
CA ARG A 59 -9.74 21.28 25.40
C ARG A 59 -8.60 22.31 25.36
N THR A 60 -7.51 22.02 26.06
CA THR A 60 -6.30 22.87 26.07
C THR A 60 -5.63 22.89 24.70
N ALA A 61 -5.45 21.72 24.08
CA ALA A 61 -4.92 21.61 22.73
C ALA A 61 -5.83 22.30 21.69
N ALA A 62 -7.16 22.25 21.88
CA ALA A 62 -8.13 22.93 21.03
C ALA A 62 -7.97 24.45 21.10
N SER A 63 -7.74 25.00 22.29
CA SER A 63 -7.54 26.44 22.49
C SER A 63 -6.25 26.94 21.82
N LEU A 64 -5.15 26.18 21.96
CA LEU A 64 -3.90 26.47 21.27
C LEU A 64 -4.06 26.41 19.74
N THR A 65 -4.70 25.36 19.25
CA THR A 65 -4.95 25.18 17.81
C THR A 65 -5.85 26.27 17.25
N SER A 66 -6.88 26.67 18.00
CA SER A 66 -7.79 27.78 17.62
C SER A 66 -7.02 29.08 17.44
N THR A 67 -6.08 29.37 18.34
CA THR A 67 -5.20 30.55 18.23
C THR A 67 -4.37 30.50 16.94
N LEU A 68 -3.79 29.35 16.61
CA LEU A 68 -3.02 29.16 15.37
C LEU A 68 -3.88 29.34 14.11
N VAL A 69 -5.12 28.83 14.11
CA VAL A 69 -6.08 29.00 12.99
C VAL A 69 -6.44 30.47 12.80
N VAL A 70 -6.81 31.17 13.87
CA VAL A 70 -7.15 32.60 13.83
C VAL A 70 -5.95 33.42 13.37
N LEU A 71 -4.76 33.15 13.90
CA LEU A 71 -3.55 33.86 13.52
C LEU A 71 -3.18 33.62 12.04
N THR A 72 -3.35 32.39 11.55
CA THR A 72 -3.15 32.07 10.12
C THR A 72 -4.11 32.86 9.24
N ALA A 73 -5.39 32.92 9.58
CA ALA A 73 -6.38 33.70 8.83
C ALA A 73 -6.12 35.20 8.89
N ALA A 74 -5.80 35.74 10.06
CA ALA A 74 -5.47 37.14 10.25
C ALA A 74 -4.26 37.55 9.39
N VAL A 75 -3.18 36.77 9.41
CA VAL A 75 -2.00 37.02 8.56
C VAL A 75 -2.35 36.87 7.07
N ALA A 76 -3.22 35.92 6.69
CA ALA A 76 -3.68 35.78 5.32
C ALA A 76 -4.46 37.02 4.84
N TRP A 77 -5.36 37.55 5.69
CA TRP A 77 -6.14 38.77 5.39
C TRP A 77 -5.28 40.02 5.33
N MET A 78 -4.34 40.20 6.26
CA MET A 78 -3.53 41.40 6.34
C MET A 78 -2.42 41.43 5.28
N ALA A 79 -1.65 40.34 5.18
CA ALA A 79 -0.43 40.30 4.38
C ALA A 79 -0.63 39.69 2.99
N TRP A 80 -1.71 38.93 2.76
CA TRP A 80 -1.95 38.18 1.53
C TRP A 80 -3.35 38.39 0.94
N ARG A 81 -4.00 39.53 1.20
CA ARG A 81 -5.38 39.85 0.74
C ARG A 81 -5.67 39.58 -0.74
N ASN A 82 -4.68 39.74 -1.61
CA ASN A 82 -4.82 39.54 -3.06
C ASN A 82 -4.70 38.07 -3.48
N ARG A 83 -4.23 37.18 -2.59
CA ARG A 83 -4.11 35.73 -2.84
C ARG A 83 -5.38 35.04 -2.37
N ARG A 84 -6.42 35.05 -3.22
CA ARG A 84 -7.72 34.41 -2.92
C ARG A 84 -7.58 32.92 -2.58
N ASP A 85 -6.61 32.25 -3.15
CA ASP A 85 -6.28 30.85 -2.89
C ASP A 85 -5.71 30.58 -1.48
N LEU A 86 -5.30 31.62 -0.76
CA LEU A 86 -4.91 31.58 0.66
C LEU A 86 -6.03 32.11 1.55
N VAL A 87 -6.63 33.24 1.16
CA VAL A 87 -7.64 33.94 1.96
C VAL A 87 -8.93 33.15 2.10
N VAL A 88 -9.46 32.59 1.01
CA VAL A 88 -10.73 31.85 1.04
C VAL A 88 -10.67 30.62 1.95
N PRO A 89 -9.69 29.70 1.82
CA PRO A 89 -9.63 28.55 2.72
C PRO A 89 -9.29 28.95 4.16
N ALA A 90 -8.48 29.98 4.41
CA ALA A 90 -8.22 30.46 5.77
C ALA A 90 -9.46 31.09 6.42
N THR A 91 -10.28 31.80 5.65
CA THR A 91 -11.57 32.35 6.11
C THR A 91 -12.54 31.22 6.45
N LEU A 92 -12.66 30.24 5.56
CA LEU A 92 -13.47 29.04 5.80
C LEU A 92 -13.03 28.31 7.07
N ALA A 93 -11.72 28.22 7.34
CA ALA A 93 -11.20 27.61 8.56
C ALA A 93 -11.69 28.34 9.82
N VAL A 94 -11.67 29.68 9.85
CA VAL A 94 -12.21 30.44 10.99
C VAL A 94 -13.73 30.27 11.14
N SER A 95 -14.48 30.27 10.04
CA SER A 95 -15.92 30.01 10.08
C SER A 95 -16.25 28.61 10.62
N LEU A 96 -15.52 27.58 10.16
CA LEU A 96 -15.67 26.21 10.65
C LEU A 96 -15.24 26.07 12.12
N LEU A 97 -14.22 26.82 12.54
CA LEU A 97 -13.80 26.88 13.94
C LEU A 97 -14.91 27.45 14.85
N ALA A 98 -15.61 28.50 14.42
CA ALA A 98 -16.75 29.03 15.18
C ALA A 98 -17.85 27.97 15.35
N VAL A 99 -18.16 27.23 14.28
CA VAL A 99 -19.11 26.11 14.32
C VAL A 99 -18.62 25.00 15.25
N GLN A 100 -17.32 24.67 15.23
CA GLN A 100 -16.70 23.69 16.13
C GLN A 100 -16.85 24.05 17.60
N VAL A 101 -16.61 25.31 17.97
CA VAL A 101 -16.77 25.77 19.37
C VAL A 101 -18.22 25.58 19.83
N VAL A 102 -19.19 25.94 19.00
CA VAL A 102 -20.62 25.77 19.31
C VAL A 102 -20.98 24.29 19.42
N LEU A 103 -20.60 23.47 18.43
CA LEU A 103 -20.88 22.03 18.45
C LEU A 103 -20.20 21.34 19.63
N GLY A 104 -18.99 21.74 20.01
CA GLY A 104 -18.28 21.20 21.17
C GLY A 104 -19.02 21.49 22.48
N ALA A 105 -19.50 22.73 22.66
CA ALA A 105 -20.30 23.09 23.83
C ALA A 105 -21.65 22.33 23.88
N ILE A 106 -22.32 22.17 22.73
CA ILE A 106 -23.56 21.38 22.64
C ILE A 106 -23.29 19.90 22.94
N THR A 107 -22.17 19.36 22.46
CA THR A 107 -21.78 17.96 22.66
C THR A 107 -21.66 17.61 24.15
N VAL A 108 -21.10 18.51 24.96
CA VAL A 108 -20.99 18.33 26.42
C VAL A 108 -22.35 18.49 27.09
N ARG A 109 -23.09 19.56 26.77
CA ARG A 109 -24.39 19.88 27.42
C ARG A 109 -25.49 18.87 27.16
N LEU A 110 -25.48 18.22 25.99
CA LEU A 110 -26.49 17.24 25.60
C LEU A 110 -26.00 15.80 25.77
N GLU A 111 -24.90 15.58 26.48
CA GLU A 111 -24.38 14.24 26.79
C GLU A 111 -24.09 13.38 25.55
N LEU A 112 -23.29 13.93 24.62
CA LEU A 112 -22.76 13.24 23.44
C LEU A 112 -23.81 12.71 22.42
N PRO A 113 -24.81 13.49 21.95
CA PRO A 113 -25.79 12.98 20.98
C PRO A 113 -25.08 12.50 19.69
N PRO A 114 -25.34 11.28 19.17
CA PRO A 114 -24.59 10.70 18.06
C PRO A 114 -24.52 11.58 16.80
N MET A 115 -25.61 12.26 16.47
CA MET A 115 -25.68 13.15 15.31
C MET A 115 -24.89 14.45 15.51
N ILE A 116 -24.84 14.97 16.74
CA ILE A 116 -24.03 16.14 17.08
C ILE A 116 -22.54 15.76 17.04
N VAL A 117 -22.17 14.59 17.58
CA VAL A 117 -20.80 14.07 17.51
C VAL A 117 -20.36 13.84 16.06
N LEU A 118 -21.26 13.35 15.20
CA LEU A 118 -21.00 13.22 13.76
C LEU A 118 -20.80 14.60 13.11
N ALA A 119 -21.69 15.56 13.37
CA ALA A 119 -21.55 16.92 12.84
C ALA A 119 -20.25 17.59 13.32
N HIS A 120 -19.87 17.35 14.57
CA HIS A 120 -18.61 17.80 15.15
C HIS A 120 -17.41 17.15 14.43
N LEU A 121 -17.42 15.83 14.17
CA LEU A 121 -16.36 15.21 13.38
C LEU A 121 -16.33 15.73 11.93
N ALA A 122 -17.48 15.91 11.28
CA ALA A 122 -17.58 16.36 9.90
C ALA A 122 -16.96 17.75 9.71
N THR A 123 -17.32 18.69 10.58
CA THR A 123 -16.76 20.06 10.60
C THR A 123 -15.30 20.07 11.07
N ALA A 124 -14.96 19.20 12.03
CA ALA A 124 -13.63 18.65 12.34
C ALA A 124 -12.73 18.47 11.12
N MET A 125 -13.14 17.51 10.30
CA MET A 125 -12.44 17.15 9.08
C MET A 125 -12.42 18.36 8.16
N ALA A 126 -13.56 18.97 7.82
CA ALA A 126 -13.59 20.12 6.90
C ALA A 126 -12.60 21.25 7.29
N LEU A 127 -12.48 21.55 8.59
CA LEU A 127 -11.51 22.50 9.13
C LEU A 127 -10.08 22.06 8.83
N LEU A 128 -9.73 20.80 9.15
CA LEU A 128 -8.41 20.21 8.83
C LEU A 128 -8.11 20.31 7.32
N GLY A 129 -9.11 20.16 6.45
CA GLY A 129 -8.96 20.28 5.00
C GLY A 129 -8.67 21.71 4.58
N ALA A 130 -9.39 22.68 5.12
CA ALA A 130 -9.20 24.09 4.84
C ALA A 130 -7.79 24.57 5.25
N VAL A 131 -7.29 24.14 6.41
CA VAL A 131 -5.92 24.46 6.84
C VAL A 131 -4.86 23.71 6.01
N CYS A 132 -5.11 22.46 5.60
CA CYS A 132 -4.25 21.74 4.66
C CYS A 132 -4.16 22.46 3.30
N VAL A 133 -5.29 22.93 2.78
CA VAL A 133 -5.33 23.69 1.52
C VAL A 133 -4.51 24.98 1.64
N THR A 134 -4.70 25.73 2.72
CA THR A 134 -3.96 26.96 3.01
C THR A 134 -2.45 26.70 3.10
N ALA A 135 -2.05 25.65 3.85
CA ALA A 135 -0.65 25.26 4.00
C ALA A 135 0.00 24.92 2.66
N VAL A 136 -0.60 24.05 1.85
CA VAL A 136 -0.03 23.65 0.55
C VAL A 136 -0.02 24.82 -0.45
N ALA A 137 -1.09 25.62 -0.48
CA ALA A 137 -1.15 26.81 -1.33
C ALA A 137 -0.10 27.88 -0.94
N SER A 138 0.32 27.94 0.32
CA SER A 138 1.41 28.83 0.77
C SER A 138 2.79 28.36 0.30
N LEU A 139 2.96 27.04 0.13
CA LEU A 139 4.19 26.39 -0.28
C LEU A 139 4.39 26.39 -1.81
N MET A 140 3.29 26.40 -2.57
CA MET A 140 3.33 26.34 -4.03
C MET A 140 2.93 27.70 -4.66
N PRO A 141 3.63 28.16 -5.71
CA PRO A 141 3.21 29.34 -6.44
C PRO A 141 1.91 29.10 -7.23
N MET A 142 1.23 30.19 -7.60
CA MET A 142 0.14 30.13 -8.58
C MET A 142 0.70 29.60 -9.91
N PRO A 143 -0.01 28.70 -10.61
CA PRO A 143 0.47 28.19 -11.88
C PRO A 143 0.44 29.29 -12.94
N ALA A 144 1.52 29.44 -13.70
CA ALA A 144 1.61 30.39 -14.82
C ALA A 144 0.87 29.88 -16.08
N GLN A 145 0.61 28.57 -16.15
CA GLN A 145 -0.13 27.90 -17.22
C GLN A 145 -1.38 27.22 -16.64
N PRO A 146 -2.41 26.91 -17.46
CA PRO A 146 -3.55 26.12 -17.00
C PRO A 146 -3.12 24.80 -16.37
N ALA A 147 -3.70 24.42 -15.23
CA ALA A 147 -3.33 23.18 -14.54
C ALA A 147 -3.83 21.93 -15.27
N ASP A 148 -3.26 20.76 -14.95
CA ASP A 148 -3.77 19.45 -15.40
C ASP A 148 -5.17 19.18 -14.83
N ALA A 149 -6.21 19.60 -15.55
CA ALA A 149 -7.60 19.51 -15.13
C ALA A 149 -8.03 18.07 -14.81
N GLN A 150 -7.49 17.07 -15.51
CA GLN A 150 -7.83 15.67 -15.28
C GLN A 150 -7.25 15.14 -13.98
N SER A 151 -5.96 15.43 -13.73
CA SER A 151 -5.31 15.08 -12.45
C SER A 151 -5.99 15.80 -11.28
N ALA A 152 -6.27 17.09 -11.43
CA ALA A 152 -6.95 17.88 -10.40
C ALA A 152 -8.39 17.39 -10.13
N ARG A 153 -9.16 17.01 -11.16
CA ARG A 153 -10.52 16.48 -11.00
C ARG A 153 -10.52 15.13 -10.28
N ARG A 154 -9.63 14.21 -10.66
CA ARG A 154 -9.50 12.89 -10.01
C ARG A 154 -9.07 13.02 -8.56
N ALA A 155 -8.10 13.87 -8.26
CA ALA A 155 -7.63 14.09 -6.91
C ALA A 155 -8.71 14.74 -6.01
N ARG A 156 -9.46 15.73 -6.52
CA ARG A 156 -10.61 16.30 -5.82
C ARG A 156 -11.73 15.28 -5.57
N GLY A 157 -12.04 14.44 -6.56
CA GLY A 157 -13.01 13.36 -6.40
C GLY A 157 -12.60 12.36 -5.32
N ALA A 158 -11.32 11.98 -5.27
CA ALA A 158 -10.79 11.11 -4.22
C ALA A 158 -10.86 11.76 -2.82
N ALA A 159 -10.56 13.07 -2.72
CA ALA A 159 -10.67 13.80 -1.46
C ALA A 159 -12.13 13.89 -0.96
N GLY A 160 -13.08 14.19 -1.86
CA GLY A 160 -14.51 14.20 -1.55
C GLY A 160 -15.05 12.82 -1.17
N GLY A 161 -14.67 11.78 -1.92
CA GLY A 161 -15.05 10.40 -1.59
C GLY A 161 -14.51 9.95 -0.23
N THR A 162 -13.25 10.27 0.08
CA THR A 162 -12.63 9.94 1.37
C THR A 162 -13.31 10.69 2.52
N TYR A 163 -13.69 11.96 2.31
CA TYR A 163 -14.48 12.72 3.31
C TYR A 163 -15.79 12.00 3.65
N LEU A 164 -16.57 11.63 2.62
CA LEU A 164 -17.83 10.91 2.82
C LEU A 164 -17.62 9.55 3.49
N LEU A 165 -16.55 8.82 3.15
CA LEU A 165 -16.20 7.56 3.80
C LEU A 165 -15.91 7.71 5.29
N ILE A 166 -15.27 8.78 5.74
CA ILE A 166 -15.05 9.03 7.17
C ILE A 166 -16.38 9.20 7.91
N LEU A 167 -17.37 9.86 7.29
CA LEU A 167 -18.68 10.06 7.89
C LEU A 167 -19.43 8.73 8.07
N THR A 168 -19.32 7.79 7.11
CA THR A 168 -19.94 6.47 7.27
C THR A 168 -19.32 5.69 8.44
N GLY A 169 -18.02 5.86 8.70
CA GLY A 169 -17.38 5.29 9.89
C GLY A 169 -17.91 5.86 11.20
N SER A 170 -18.18 7.17 11.25
CA SER A 170 -18.81 7.78 12.43
C SER A 170 -20.26 7.35 12.63
N LEU A 171 -21.00 7.09 11.53
CA LEU A 171 -22.34 6.50 11.59
C LEU A 171 -22.31 5.10 12.21
N VAL A 172 -21.36 4.24 11.82
CA VAL A 172 -21.18 2.90 12.43
C VAL A 172 -21.00 2.98 13.94
N VAL A 173 -20.22 3.94 14.42
CA VAL A 173 -20.02 4.12 15.87
C VAL A 173 -21.26 4.73 16.53
N GLY A 174 -21.86 5.75 15.92
CA GLY A 174 -23.02 6.46 16.46
C GLY A 174 -24.30 5.62 16.52
N SER A 175 -24.44 4.63 15.63
CA SER A 175 -25.58 3.71 15.61
C SER A 175 -25.38 2.46 16.48
N GLY A 176 -24.27 2.35 17.22
CA GLY A 176 -23.93 1.15 17.99
C GLY A 176 -23.54 -0.07 17.15
N ALA A 177 -23.37 0.07 15.83
CA ALA A 177 -23.10 -1.04 14.91
C ALA A 177 -21.64 -1.54 14.95
N SER A 178 -20.76 -0.95 15.77
CA SER A 178 -19.32 -1.26 15.78
C SER A 178 -19.03 -2.75 15.99
N GLY A 179 -19.75 -3.41 16.91
CA GLY A 179 -19.61 -4.84 17.20
C GLY A 179 -20.62 -5.74 16.48
N ALA A 180 -21.40 -5.21 15.53
CA ALA A 180 -22.47 -5.97 14.88
C ALA A 180 -21.96 -7.08 13.93
N CYS A 181 -20.67 -7.03 13.57
CA CYS A 181 -20.00 -8.08 12.81
C CYS A 181 -18.71 -8.44 13.53
N ASP A 182 -18.61 -9.71 13.91
CA ASP A 182 -17.54 -10.34 14.69
C ASP A 182 -16.35 -10.82 13.83
N ALA A 183 -16.50 -10.86 12.51
CA ALA A 183 -15.41 -11.16 11.59
C ALA A 183 -15.25 -10.12 10.48
N TRP A 184 -14.29 -10.43 9.60
CA TRP A 184 -13.86 -9.64 8.47
C TRP A 184 -13.54 -10.60 7.30
N PRO A 185 -13.82 -10.25 6.03
CA PRO A 185 -14.32 -8.97 5.53
C PRO A 185 -15.84 -8.80 5.65
N LEU A 186 -16.61 -9.88 5.81
CA LEU A 186 -18.05 -9.84 6.09
C LEU A 186 -18.36 -10.19 7.56
N CYS A 187 -19.57 -10.64 7.88
CA CYS A 187 -19.98 -10.96 9.26
C CYS A 187 -20.04 -12.48 9.49
N GLY A 188 -20.19 -12.94 10.74
CA GLY A 188 -20.18 -14.38 11.09
C GLY A 188 -18.78 -14.97 10.95
N GLY A 189 -18.62 -16.19 10.44
CA GLY A 189 -17.29 -16.76 10.12
C GLY A 189 -16.50 -16.05 8.99
N GLY A 190 -16.88 -14.80 8.62
CA GLY A 190 -16.25 -14.00 7.56
C GLY A 190 -16.97 -14.00 6.22
N PHE A 191 -18.07 -14.77 6.07
CA PHE A 191 -18.71 -15.04 4.78
C PHE A 191 -20.20 -14.69 4.70
N ARG A 192 -20.84 -14.27 5.81
CA ARG A 192 -22.29 -13.99 5.83
C ARG A 192 -22.57 -12.54 5.45
N LEU A 193 -23.36 -12.34 4.39
CA LEU A 193 -23.99 -11.07 4.04
C LEU A 193 -25.21 -10.83 4.95
N ALA A 194 -24.99 -10.16 6.07
CA ALA A 194 -26.04 -9.76 6.99
C ALA A 194 -26.56 -8.35 6.61
N VAL A 195 -27.61 -8.30 5.78
CA VAL A 195 -28.15 -7.07 5.18
C VAL A 195 -29.29 -6.43 5.98
N GLU A 196 -29.60 -6.96 7.16
CA GLU A 196 -30.64 -6.44 8.05
C GLU A 196 -30.04 -5.93 9.37
N GLY A 197 -30.67 -4.92 9.96
CA GLY A 197 -30.29 -4.36 11.26
C GLY A 197 -28.89 -3.73 11.31
N SER A 198 -28.27 -3.76 12.50
CA SER A 198 -26.95 -3.18 12.74
C SER A 198 -25.80 -3.76 11.88
N PRO A 199 -25.76 -5.07 11.54
CA PRO A 199 -24.76 -5.63 10.63
C PRO A 199 -24.75 -4.98 9.24
N ALA A 200 -25.92 -4.55 8.74
CA ALA A 200 -26.05 -3.89 7.44
C ALA A 200 -25.26 -2.57 7.40
N ILE A 201 -25.25 -1.81 8.50
CA ILE A 201 -24.53 -0.53 8.62
C ILE A 201 -23.01 -0.77 8.54
N GLN A 202 -22.51 -1.82 9.20
CA GLN A 202 -21.12 -2.26 9.11
C GLN A 202 -20.74 -2.67 7.69
N LEU A 203 -21.53 -3.54 7.06
CA LEU A 203 -21.26 -3.99 5.71
C LEU A 203 -21.33 -2.85 4.69
N LEU A 204 -22.25 -1.90 4.86
CA LEU A 204 -22.31 -0.69 4.04
C LEU A 204 -21.03 0.13 4.15
N HIS A 205 -20.55 0.40 5.38
CA HIS A 205 -19.29 1.11 5.58
C HIS A 205 -18.12 0.39 4.91
N ARG A 206 -18.00 -0.94 5.08
CA ARG A 206 -16.94 -1.76 4.46
C ARG A 206 -17.02 -1.76 2.93
N GLY A 207 -18.22 -1.86 2.37
CA GLY A 207 -18.47 -1.80 0.93
C GLY A 207 -18.09 -0.44 0.34
N VAL A 208 -18.54 0.64 0.98
CA VAL A 208 -18.14 2.02 0.61
C VAL A 208 -16.63 2.19 0.75
N ALA A 209 -16.01 1.64 1.81
CA ALA A 209 -14.56 1.69 2.01
C ALA A 209 -13.79 1.00 0.87
N ALA A 210 -14.27 -0.16 0.40
CA ALA A 210 -13.66 -0.87 -0.73
C ALA A 210 -13.75 -0.06 -2.03
N VAL A 211 -14.92 0.48 -2.35
CA VAL A 211 -15.15 1.27 -3.58
C VAL A 211 -14.36 2.58 -3.55
N ILE A 212 -14.47 3.36 -2.47
CA ILE A 212 -13.76 4.62 -2.32
C ILE A 212 -12.25 4.38 -2.23
N GLY A 213 -11.81 3.35 -1.52
CA GLY A 213 -10.39 2.95 -1.45
C GLY A 213 -9.81 2.66 -2.84
N LEU A 214 -10.57 1.96 -3.69
CA LEU A 214 -10.19 1.71 -5.08
C LEU A 214 -10.05 3.01 -5.89
N LEU A 215 -11.04 3.90 -5.78
CA LEU A 215 -11.06 5.20 -6.45
C LEU A 215 -9.88 6.07 -6.00
N VAL A 216 -9.55 6.04 -4.71
CA VAL A 216 -8.39 6.72 -4.13
C VAL A 216 -7.11 6.15 -4.73
N VAL A 217 -6.90 4.83 -4.72
CA VAL A 217 -5.71 4.20 -5.31
C VAL A 217 -5.57 4.54 -6.79
N MET A 218 -6.65 4.45 -7.57
CA MET A 218 -6.65 4.82 -8.99
C MET A 218 -6.28 6.30 -9.19
N SER A 219 -6.82 7.20 -8.36
CA SER A 219 -6.51 8.62 -8.39
C SER A 219 -5.02 8.87 -8.10
N LEU A 220 -4.53 8.37 -6.96
CA LEU A 220 -3.14 8.47 -6.50
C LEU A 220 -2.16 7.98 -7.56
N LEU A 221 -2.39 6.77 -8.07
CA LEU A 221 -1.57 6.19 -9.13
C LEU A 221 -1.65 7.06 -10.38
N SER A 222 -2.84 7.43 -10.87
CA SER A 222 -2.97 8.20 -12.11
C SER A 222 -2.23 9.53 -12.08
N VAL A 223 -2.26 10.25 -10.95
CA VAL A 223 -1.53 11.50 -10.76
C VAL A 223 -0.03 11.24 -10.70
N LEU A 224 0.41 10.20 -9.96
CA LEU A 224 1.82 9.79 -9.91
C LEU A 224 2.35 9.45 -11.30
N ALA A 225 1.58 8.75 -12.12
CA ALA A 225 1.96 8.34 -13.46
C ALA A 225 2.24 9.52 -14.39
N ARG A 226 1.48 10.60 -14.24
CA ARG A 226 1.59 11.82 -15.04
C ARG A 226 2.70 12.73 -14.54
N HIS A 227 2.81 12.84 -13.21
CA HIS A 227 3.65 13.83 -12.53
C HIS A 227 4.79 13.20 -11.73
N ARG A 228 5.28 12.01 -12.10
CA ARG A 228 6.31 11.27 -11.34
C ARG A 228 7.62 12.02 -11.14
N ARG A 229 7.92 13.02 -11.96
CA ARG A 229 9.13 13.86 -11.81
C ARG A 229 9.01 14.84 -10.64
N GLN A 230 7.79 15.12 -10.18
CA GLN A 230 7.53 16.03 -9.07
C GLN A 230 7.74 15.30 -7.72
N PRO A 231 8.71 15.70 -6.90
CA PRO A 231 9.02 15.02 -5.64
C PRO A 231 7.86 15.10 -4.64
N ALA A 232 7.14 16.23 -4.61
CA ALA A 232 5.97 16.41 -3.76
C ALA A 232 4.84 15.41 -4.09
N VAL A 233 4.61 15.11 -5.38
CA VAL A 233 3.63 14.10 -5.81
C VAL A 233 4.07 12.72 -5.35
N ARG A 234 5.35 12.35 -5.56
CA ARG A 234 5.88 11.05 -5.12
C ARG A 234 5.74 10.84 -3.63
N ALA A 235 6.14 11.83 -2.82
CA ALA A 235 6.07 11.76 -1.36
C ALA A 235 4.62 11.66 -0.89
N THR A 236 3.74 12.54 -1.37
CA THR A 236 2.32 12.56 -0.99
C THR A 236 1.64 11.23 -1.35
N VAL A 237 1.85 10.74 -2.57
CA VAL A 237 1.27 9.47 -3.02
C VAL A 237 1.79 8.29 -2.19
N ALA A 238 3.10 8.19 -1.97
CA ALA A 238 3.68 7.11 -1.17
C ALA A 238 3.15 7.10 0.28
N LEU A 239 3.11 8.26 0.94
CA LEU A 239 2.61 8.39 2.31
C LEU A 239 1.10 8.08 2.39
N THR A 240 0.31 8.57 1.44
CA THR A 240 -1.15 8.33 1.41
C THR A 240 -1.46 6.86 1.18
N LEU A 241 -0.73 6.19 0.28
CA LEU A 241 -0.89 4.75 0.04
C LEU A 241 -0.46 3.91 1.23
N ALA A 242 0.63 4.27 1.90
CA ALA A 242 1.05 3.61 3.12
C ALA A 242 -0.03 3.76 4.21
N ALA A 243 -0.51 4.98 4.44
CA ALA A 243 -1.60 5.24 5.39
C ALA A 243 -2.87 4.46 5.04
N LEU A 244 -3.23 4.35 3.76
CA LEU A 244 -4.39 3.58 3.30
C LEU A 244 -4.21 2.08 3.54
N ALA A 245 -3.02 1.53 3.27
CA ALA A 245 -2.74 0.12 3.53
C ALA A 245 -2.85 -0.20 5.03
N PHE A 246 -2.27 0.64 5.89
CA PHE A 246 -2.42 0.51 7.34
C PHE A 246 -3.86 0.73 7.80
N GLN A 247 -4.62 1.64 7.18
CA GLN A 247 -6.02 1.89 7.52
C GLN A 247 -6.89 0.64 7.34
N VAL A 248 -6.69 -0.09 6.25
CA VAL A 248 -7.40 -1.35 5.97
C VAL A 248 -7.01 -2.43 6.97
N ALA A 249 -5.71 -2.59 7.24
CA ALA A 249 -5.20 -3.57 8.20
C ALA A 249 -5.70 -3.30 9.62
N VAL A 250 -5.65 -2.05 10.08
CA VAL A 250 -6.16 -1.64 11.39
C VAL A 250 -7.68 -1.78 11.44
N GLY A 251 -8.40 -1.47 10.37
CA GLY A 251 -9.86 -1.68 10.31
C GLY A 251 -10.27 -3.15 10.46
N ALA A 252 -9.53 -4.07 9.83
CA ALA A 252 -9.72 -5.50 10.02
C ALA A 252 -9.40 -5.92 11.47
N ALA A 253 -8.25 -5.47 11.99
CA ALA A 253 -7.80 -5.77 13.34
C ALA A 253 -8.74 -5.25 14.44
N VAL A 254 -9.35 -4.07 14.25
CA VAL A 254 -10.37 -3.52 15.15
C VAL A 254 -11.50 -4.53 15.35
N VAL A 255 -11.94 -5.21 14.29
CA VAL A 255 -13.04 -6.18 14.38
C VAL A 255 -12.56 -7.51 14.95
N THR A 256 -11.50 -8.08 14.38
CA THR A 256 -11.04 -9.43 14.75
C THR A 256 -10.45 -9.52 16.16
N LEU A 257 -9.99 -8.39 16.72
CA LEU A 257 -9.45 -8.31 18.07
C LEU A 257 -10.47 -7.75 19.08
N HIS A 258 -11.76 -7.74 18.75
CA HIS A 258 -12.84 -7.33 19.65
C HIS A 258 -12.76 -5.86 20.10
N LEU A 259 -12.61 -4.95 19.14
CA LEU A 259 -12.75 -3.49 19.29
C LEU A 259 -11.81 -2.79 20.30
N PRO A 260 -10.50 -3.11 20.34
CA PRO A 260 -9.59 -2.47 21.30
C PRO A 260 -9.51 -0.96 21.06
N ALA A 261 -9.60 -0.17 22.14
CA ALA A 261 -9.68 1.29 22.08
C ALA A 261 -8.53 1.92 21.29
N VAL A 262 -7.31 1.43 21.49
CA VAL A 262 -6.10 1.91 20.78
C VAL A 262 -6.24 1.75 19.26
N LEU A 263 -6.71 0.60 18.79
CA LEU A 263 -6.86 0.38 17.34
C LEU A 263 -8.00 1.20 16.75
N ARG A 264 -9.10 1.41 17.49
CA ARG A 264 -10.19 2.31 17.06
C ARG A 264 -9.70 3.76 16.92
N GLY A 265 -8.88 4.23 17.87
CA GLY A 265 -8.24 5.55 17.80
C GLY A 265 -7.28 5.65 16.61
N LEU A 266 -6.44 4.63 16.42
CA LEU A 266 -5.52 4.53 15.29
C LEU A 266 -6.26 4.50 13.94
N HIS A 267 -7.42 3.84 13.87
CA HIS A 267 -8.26 3.79 12.68
C HIS A 267 -8.77 5.19 12.28
N LEU A 268 -9.15 6.03 13.25
CA LEU A 268 -9.53 7.42 12.95
C LEU A 268 -8.31 8.28 12.55
N ALA A 269 -7.17 8.08 13.22
CA ALA A 269 -5.94 8.82 12.93
C ALA A 269 -5.43 8.55 11.51
N LEU A 270 -5.43 7.28 11.10
CA LEU A 270 -5.04 6.85 9.76
C LEU A 270 -6.06 7.28 8.70
N ALA A 271 -7.37 7.20 8.97
CA ALA A 271 -8.41 7.75 8.08
C ALA A 271 -8.17 9.25 7.82
N SER A 272 -7.90 10.01 8.88
CA SER A 272 -7.62 11.44 8.81
C SER A 272 -6.34 11.74 8.02
N ALA A 273 -5.33 10.88 8.11
CA ALA A 273 -4.09 10.98 7.34
C ALA A 273 -4.32 10.69 5.84
N VAL A 274 -5.09 9.66 5.51
CA VAL A 274 -5.48 9.36 4.12
C VAL A 274 -6.25 10.53 3.53
N TRP A 275 -7.22 11.07 4.27
CA TRP A 275 -7.99 12.22 3.83
C TRP A 275 -7.12 13.46 3.61
N SER A 276 -6.27 13.81 4.57
CA SER A 276 -5.31 14.91 4.44
C SER A 276 -4.40 14.73 3.22
N GLY A 277 -3.88 13.51 3.01
CA GLY A 277 -3.07 13.17 1.84
C GLY A 277 -3.80 13.37 0.51
N THR A 278 -5.08 12.98 0.42
CA THR A 278 -5.90 13.22 -0.78
C THR A 278 -6.21 14.70 -1.01
N VAL A 279 -6.46 15.49 0.05
CA VAL A 279 -6.64 16.95 -0.05
C VAL A 279 -5.35 17.63 -0.52
N ILE A 280 -4.20 17.27 0.09
CA ILE A 280 -2.89 17.78 -0.30
C ILE A 280 -2.61 17.47 -1.77
N LEU A 281 -2.85 16.22 -2.21
CA LEU A 281 -2.66 15.85 -3.61
C LEU A 281 -3.60 16.62 -4.55
N ALA A 282 -4.84 16.88 -4.14
CA ALA A 282 -5.79 17.67 -4.92
C ALA A 282 -5.30 19.10 -5.14
N VAL A 283 -4.73 19.72 -4.10
CA VAL A 283 -4.12 21.05 -4.24
C VAL A 283 -2.88 20.97 -5.13
N ILE A 284 -1.94 20.04 -4.88
CA ILE A 284 -0.74 19.88 -5.72
C ILE A 284 -1.13 19.69 -7.19
N ALA A 285 -2.05 18.79 -7.49
CA ALA A 285 -2.50 18.52 -8.86
C ALA A 285 -3.14 19.74 -9.53
N SER A 286 -3.77 20.63 -8.76
CA SER A 286 -4.32 21.91 -9.26
C SER A 286 -3.25 22.99 -9.53
N ARG A 287 -1.99 22.76 -9.13
CA ARG A 287 -0.86 23.67 -9.36
C ARG A 287 0.12 23.17 -10.41
N LEU A 288 0.00 21.91 -10.84
CA LEU A 288 0.91 21.33 -11.81
C LEU A 288 0.42 21.60 -13.24
N PRO A 289 1.32 22.00 -14.16
CA PRO A 289 0.98 22.13 -15.57
C PRO A 289 0.54 20.77 -16.13
N PRO A 290 -0.11 20.71 -17.29
CA PRO A 290 -0.40 19.46 -17.97
C PRO A 290 0.91 18.69 -18.14
N ALA A 291 0.91 17.39 -17.83
CA ALA A 291 2.10 16.59 -18.06
C ALA A 291 2.47 16.73 -19.54
N GLU A 292 3.75 17.05 -19.84
CA GLU A 292 4.28 17.01 -21.21
C GLU A 292 3.87 15.65 -21.79
N GLN A 293 2.91 15.66 -22.71
CA GLN A 293 2.64 14.50 -23.53
C GLN A 293 3.96 14.28 -24.28
N PRO A 294 4.69 13.18 -24.05
CA PRO A 294 5.76 12.82 -24.96
C PRO A 294 5.05 12.61 -26.28
N LEU A 295 5.28 13.52 -27.25
CA LEU A 295 4.71 13.52 -28.61
C LEU A 295 3.75 12.37 -28.74
N GLU A 296 2.48 12.59 -28.36
CA GLU A 296 1.45 11.63 -28.73
C GLU A 296 1.63 11.52 -30.24
N ILE A 297 2.19 10.39 -30.68
CA ILE A 297 1.94 9.90 -32.01
C ILE A 297 0.43 9.95 -32.04
N ARG A 298 -0.09 10.98 -32.72
CA ARG A 298 -1.50 11.18 -32.97
C ARG A 298 -2.09 9.81 -33.18
N ASP A 299 -3.25 9.57 -32.58
CA ASP A 299 -4.14 8.42 -32.83
C ASP A 299 -4.38 8.22 -34.35
N ALA A 300 -3.36 7.76 -35.06
CA ALA A 300 -3.33 7.50 -36.48
C ALA A 300 -3.75 6.05 -36.76
N SER A 301 -3.98 5.25 -35.71
CA SER A 301 -4.76 4.03 -35.80
C SER A 301 -6.02 4.15 -34.93
N ARG A 302 -6.91 5.06 -35.29
CA ARG A 302 -8.34 4.82 -35.09
C ARG A 302 -8.64 3.42 -35.65
N SER A 303 -8.91 2.48 -34.75
CA SER A 303 -9.86 1.37 -34.92
C SER A 303 -10.07 0.82 -36.34
N ALA A 304 -9.01 0.45 -37.06
CA ALA A 304 -9.14 -0.69 -37.97
C ALA A 304 -9.36 -1.91 -37.07
N GLY A 305 -10.39 -2.73 -37.35
CA GLY A 305 -10.81 -3.85 -36.51
C GLY A 305 -9.67 -4.81 -36.20
N ARG A 306 -8.93 -4.56 -35.11
CA ARG A 306 -7.87 -5.46 -34.66
C ARG A 306 -8.54 -6.78 -34.29
N PRO A 307 -8.01 -7.93 -34.73
CA PRO A 307 -8.54 -9.21 -34.32
C PRO A 307 -8.62 -9.28 -32.80
N VAL A 308 -9.76 -9.74 -32.25
CA VAL A 308 -9.96 -9.90 -30.80
C VAL A 308 -8.80 -10.68 -30.16
N ARG A 309 -8.28 -11.68 -30.88
CA ARG A 309 -7.09 -12.44 -30.51
C ARG A 309 -5.89 -11.55 -30.18
N ASP A 310 -5.57 -10.56 -31.00
CA ASP A 310 -4.38 -9.73 -30.79
C ASP A 310 -4.55 -8.79 -29.61
N VAL A 311 -5.79 -8.32 -29.37
CA VAL A 311 -6.13 -7.56 -28.18
C VAL A 311 -5.95 -8.42 -26.93
N VAL A 312 -6.49 -9.64 -26.93
CA VAL A 312 -6.34 -10.59 -25.81
C VAL A 312 -4.86 -10.90 -25.56
N LEU A 313 -4.07 -11.16 -26.60
CA LEU A 313 -2.63 -11.41 -26.48
C LEU A 313 -1.87 -10.21 -25.89
N ASP A 314 -2.25 -8.98 -26.25
CA ASP A 314 -1.67 -7.78 -25.64
C ASP A 314 -1.96 -7.72 -24.13
N TYR A 315 -3.19 -7.99 -23.69
CA TYR A 315 -3.55 -8.04 -22.26
C TYR A 315 -2.88 -9.20 -21.51
N VAL A 316 -2.85 -10.40 -22.09
CA VAL A 316 -2.13 -11.55 -21.53
C VAL A 316 -0.64 -11.24 -21.37
N SER A 317 -0.04 -10.48 -22.29
CA SER A 317 1.35 -10.07 -22.17
C SER A 317 1.61 -9.17 -20.95
N LEU A 318 0.64 -8.33 -20.55
CA LEU A 318 0.72 -7.48 -19.36
C LEU A 318 0.75 -8.31 -18.07
N ALA A 319 0.07 -9.46 -18.05
CA ALA A 319 0.05 -10.39 -16.92
C ALA A 319 1.40 -11.11 -16.69
N LYS A 320 2.33 -11.06 -17.66
CA LYS A 320 3.66 -11.71 -17.61
C LYS A 320 3.57 -13.21 -17.24
N PRO A 321 2.85 -14.04 -18.02
CA PRO A 321 2.60 -15.44 -17.67
C PRO A 321 3.88 -16.27 -17.47
N ARG A 322 5.01 -15.89 -18.09
CA ARG A 322 6.28 -16.63 -17.98
C ARG A 322 6.90 -16.63 -16.58
N ILE A 323 6.58 -15.65 -15.72
CA ILE A 323 7.16 -15.56 -14.37
C ILE A 323 6.25 -16.15 -13.28
N ILE A 324 4.98 -16.39 -13.59
CA ILE A 324 3.97 -16.87 -12.63
C ILE A 324 4.21 -18.33 -12.18
N PRO A 325 4.54 -19.29 -13.06
CA PRO A 325 4.63 -20.71 -12.69
C PRO A 325 5.57 -21.00 -11.53
N LEU A 326 6.75 -20.39 -11.49
CA LEU A 326 7.69 -20.61 -10.39
C LEU A 326 7.12 -20.12 -9.04
N LEU A 327 6.42 -18.98 -9.04
CA LEU A 327 5.74 -18.47 -7.84
C LEU A 327 4.65 -19.46 -7.38
N LEU A 328 3.87 -20.00 -8.32
CA LEU A 328 2.83 -20.98 -8.03
C LEU A 328 3.40 -22.31 -7.51
N ILE A 329 4.53 -22.78 -8.06
CA ILE A 329 5.23 -23.97 -7.56
C ILE A 329 5.69 -23.76 -6.11
N THR A 330 6.23 -22.59 -5.78
CA THR A 330 6.64 -22.30 -4.39
C THR A 330 5.44 -22.17 -3.44
N ALA A 331 4.31 -21.62 -3.92
CA ALA A 331 3.06 -21.60 -3.15
C ALA A 331 2.55 -23.03 -2.89
N LEU A 332 2.47 -23.86 -3.93
CA LEU A 332 2.10 -25.27 -3.81
C LEU A 332 3.02 -26.02 -2.85
N GLY A 333 4.33 -25.82 -2.96
CA GLY A 333 5.29 -26.40 -2.02
C GLY A 333 5.04 -25.96 -0.58
N GLY A 334 4.71 -24.69 -0.34
CA GLY A 334 4.27 -24.21 0.97
C GLY A 334 2.99 -24.89 1.47
N MET A 335 2.00 -25.11 0.59
CA MET A 335 0.78 -25.85 0.94
C MET A 335 1.08 -27.30 1.32
N MET A 336 1.89 -28.00 0.51
CA MET A 336 2.21 -29.41 0.75
C MET A 336 3.08 -29.60 2.01
N MET A 337 3.96 -28.65 2.28
CA MET A 337 4.75 -28.62 3.51
C MET A 337 3.88 -28.41 4.76
N ALA A 338 2.88 -27.54 4.68
CA ALA A 338 1.92 -27.28 5.74
C ALA A 338 1.03 -28.50 6.03
N GLU A 339 0.46 -29.10 4.97
CA GLU A 339 -0.41 -30.28 5.07
C GLU A 339 0.36 -31.54 5.45
N ARG A 340 1.68 -31.56 5.22
CA ARG A 340 2.52 -32.75 5.22
C ARG A 340 1.99 -33.81 4.24
N GLY A 341 1.59 -33.37 3.05
CA GLY A 341 0.90 -34.21 2.06
C GLY A 341 0.25 -33.37 0.95
N TRP A 342 -0.67 -33.98 0.20
CA TRP A 342 -1.47 -33.27 -0.79
C TRP A 342 -2.72 -32.66 -0.12
N PRO A 343 -2.89 -31.33 -0.11
CA PRO A 343 -4.12 -30.69 0.39
C PRO A 343 -5.30 -31.00 -0.53
N SER A 344 -6.52 -30.66 -0.13
CA SER A 344 -7.68 -30.84 -1.02
C SER A 344 -7.47 -30.13 -2.36
N THR A 345 -7.77 -30.84 -3.47
CA THR A 345 -7.51 -30.32 -4.82
C THR A 345 -8.23 -28.99 -5.09
N GLY A 346 -9.43 -28.82 -4.53
CA GLY A 346 -10.16 -27.54 -4.59
C GLY A 346 -9.37 -26.39 -3.96
N LEU A 347 -8.84 -26.57 -2.75
CA LEU A 347 -8.04 -25.57 -2.05
C LEU A 347 -6.77 -25.21 -2.84
N VAL A 348 -6.09 -26.23 -3.41
CA VAL A 348 -4.92 -26.03 -4.27
C VAL A 348 -5.28 -25.17 -5.48
N LEU A 349 -6.31 -25.55 -6.24
CA LEU A 349 -6.72 -24.82 -7.45
C LEU A 349 -7.10 -23.36 -7.15
N LEU A 350 -7.87 -23.12 -6.09
CA LEU A 350 -8.31 -21.77 -5.71
C LEU A 350 -7.15 -20.91 -5.20
N THR A 351 -6.23 -21.49 -4.42
CA THR A 351 -5.03 -20.79 -3.92
C THR A 351 -4.11 -20.41 -5.08
N LEU A 352 -3.86 -21.34 -6.01
CA LEU A 352 -3.03 -21.08 -7.19
C LEU A 352 -3.68 -20.09 -8.16
N LEU A 353 -5.00 -20.15 -8.35
CA LEU A 353 -5.75 -19.18 -9.15
C LEU A 353 -5.63 -17.77 -8.54
N GLY A 354 -5.89 -17.63 -7.24
CA GLY A 354 -5.75 -16.36 -6.54
C GLY A 354 -4.32 -15.81 -6.60
N GLY A 355 -3.31 -16.66 -6.38
CA GLY A 355 -1.90 -16.31 -6.52
C GLY A 355 -1.53 -15.86 -7.94
N ALA A 356 -2.07 -16.55 -8.97
CA ALA A 356 -1.84 -16.21 -10.37
C ALA A 356 -2.46 -14.85 -10.72
N LEU A 357 -3.70 -14.60 -10.27
CA LEU A 357 -4.38 -13.31 -10.44
C LEU A 357 -3.61 -12.18 -9.75
N ALA A 358 -3.12 -12.39 -8.53
CA ALA A 358 -2.34 -11.39 -7.81
C ALA A 358 -1.02 -11.08 -8.53
N ALA A 359 -0.29 -12.11 -8.97
CA ALA A 359 0.95 -11.93 -9.73
C ALA A 359 0.72 -11.25 -11.08
N ALA A 360 -0.37 -11.61 -11.78
CA ALA A 360 -0.77 -11.00 -13.04
C ALA A 360 -1.16 -9.52 -12.86
N GLY A 361 -1.91 -9.20 -11.82
CA GLY A 361 -2.26 -7.82 -11.46
C GLY A 361 -1.02 -6.98 -11.16
N ALA A 362 -0.11 -7.51 -10.35
CA ALA A 362 1.20 -6.90 -10.06
C ALA A 362 2.02 -6.67 -11.34
N GLY A 363 2.03 -7.65 -12.25
CA GLY A 363 2.69 -7.59 -13.55
C GLY A 363 2.14 -6.49 -14.46
N ALA A 364 0.81 -6.37 -14.55
CA ALA A 364 0.13 -5.37 -15.36
C ALA A 364 0.35 -3.94 -14.82
N ILE A 365 0.23 -3.75 -13.49
CA ILE A 365 0.51 -2.46 -12.84
C ILE A 365 1.99 -2.10 -13.01
N ASN A 366 2.92 -3.06 -12.92
CA ASN A 366 4.32 -2.82 -13.17
C ASN A 366 4.59 -2.36 -14.61
N CYS A 367 3.99 -3.00 -15.62
CA CYS A 367 4.11 -2.55 -17.01
C CYS A 367 3.56 -1.12 -17.19
N TRP A 368 2.46 -0.82 -16.50
CA TRP A 368 1.88 0.52 -16.51
C TRP A 368 2.81 1.56 -15.88
N ILE A 369 3.41 1.28 -14.72
CA ILE A 369 4.37 2.20 -14.08
C ILE A 369 5.62 2.39 -14.95
N ASP A 370 6.19 1.29 -15.42
CA ASP A 370 7.48 1.24 -16.10
C ASP A 370 7.42 1.51 -17.60
N ARG A 371 6.27 1.92 -18.13
CA ARG A 371 6.10 2.25 -19.56
C ARG A 371 7.12 3.24 -20.10
N ASP A 372 7.70 4.09 -19.26
CA ASP A 372 8.79 4.99 -19.62
C ASP A 372 10.14 4.30 -19.71
N LEU A 373 10.47 3.48 -18.73
CA LEU A 373 11.70 2.70 -18.72
C LEU A 373 11.67 1.69 -19.87
N ASP A 374 10.50 1.10 -20.11
CA ASP A 374 10.29 0.11 -21.13
C ASP A 374 10.50 0.69 -22.55
N ARG A 375 10.24 1.98 -22.78
CA ARG A 375 10.51 2.68 -24.07
C ARG A 375 12.00 2.76 -24.39
N GLU A 376 12.85 2.89 -23.38
CA GLU A 376 14.30 3.05 -23.52
C GLU A 376 15.05 1.71 -23.70
N MET A 377 14.39 0.59 -23.36
CA MET A 377 14.99 -0.75 -23.40
C MET A 377 14.66 -1.48 -24.70
N LEU A 378 15.67 -2.06 -25.35
CA LEU A 378 15.53 -2.69 -26.67
C LEU A 378 14.51 -3.84 -26.67
N ARG A 379 14.49 -4.61 -25.59
CA ARG A 379 13.61 -5.77 -25.42
C ARG A 379 12.15 -5.39 -25.19
N THR A 380 11.88 -4.24 -24.59
CA THR A 380 10.54 -3.92 -24.06
C THR A 380 9.89 -2.74 -24.76
N ARG A 381 10.61 -2.01 -25.62
CA ARG A 381 10.08 -0.86 -26.37
C ARG A 381 8.88 -1.19 -27.26
N ARG A 382 8.69 -2.46 -27.63
CA ARG A 382 7.55 -2.97 -28.43
C ARG A 382 6.41 -3.56 -27.58
N ARG A 383 6.46 -3.45 -26.25
CA ARG A 383 5.36 -3.89 -25.37
C ARG A 383 4.10 -3.04 -25.62
N PRO A 384 2.90 -3.55 -25.30
CA PRO A 384 1.64 -2.89 -25.65
C PRO A 384 1.51 -1.43 -25.15
N LEU A 385 2.08 -1.11 -24.00
CA LEU A 385 2.01 0.24 -23.40
C LEU A 385 3.02 1.23 -24.00
N PRO A 386 4.33 0.92 -24.08
CA PRO A 386 5.30 1.72 -24.83
C PRO A 386 4.89 1.99 -26.28
N ASP A 387 4.34 0.97 -26.95
CA ASP A 387 3.97 0.96 -28.37
C ASP A 387 2.60 1.60 -28.65
N GLY A 388 1.86 2.01 -27.61
CA GLY A 388 0.57 2.68 -27.76
C GLY A 388 -0.63 1.76 -28.06
N ARG A 389 -0.43 0.45 -28.16
CA ARG A 389 -1.49 -0.54 -28.46
C ARG A 389 -2.54 -0.69 -27.36
N ILE A 390 -2.19 -0.40 -26.11
CA ILE A 390 -3.13 -0.33 -24.98
C ILE A 390 -2.98 1.03 -24.29
N ALA A 391 -4.09 1.76 -24.17
CA ALA A 391 -4.11 3.02 -23.43
C ALA A 391 -3.77 2.79 -21.94
N PRO A 392 -2.93 3.65 -21.31
CA PRO A 392 -2.49 3.44 -19.93
C PRO A 392 -3.61 3.27 -18.90
N SER A 393 -4.74 3.96 -19.05
CA SER A 393 -5.89 3.80 -18.16
C SER A 393 -6.40 2.35 -18.13
N HIS A 394 -6.49 1.70 -19.28
CA HIS A 394 -7.02 0.35 -19.40
C HIS A 394 -6.08 -0.69 -18.77
N ALA A 395 -4.76 -0.53 -18.95
CA ALA A 395 -3.78 -1.41 -18.30
C ALA A 395 -3.83 -1.29 -16.76
N LEU A 396 -4.02 -0.08 -16.24
CA LEU A 396 -4.16 0.14 -14.80
C LEU A 396 -5.44 -0.48 -14.26
N ILE A 397 -6.59 -0.26 -14.93
CA ILE A 397 -7.88 -0.86 -14.56
C ILE A 397 -7.79 -2.38 -14.58
N PHE A 398 -7.17 -2.96 -15.61
CA PHE A 398 -6.96 -4.40 -15.72
C PHE A 398 -6.12 -4.95 -14.56
N GLY A 399 -4.97 -4.35 -14.28
CA GLY A 399 -4.11 -4.81 -13.18
C GLY A 399 -4.76 -4.69 -11.80
N ILE A 400 -5.49 -3.60 -11.56
CA ILE A 400 -6.26 -3.41 -10.33
C ILE A 400 -7.42 -4.42 -10.24
N GLY A 401 -8.14 -4.65 -11.34
CA GLY A 401 -9.23 -5.62 -11.41
C GLY A 401 -8.75 -7.05 -11.11
N LEU A 402 -7.60 -7.45 -11.66
CA LEU A 402 -6.98 -8.75 -11.33
C LEU A 402 -6.56 -8.84 -9.86
N GLY A 403 -6.01 -7.77 -9.29
CA GLY A 403 -5.69 -7.72 -7.86
C GLY A 403 -6.93 -7.83 -6.96
N LEU A 404 -8.01 -7.13 -7.30
CA LEU A 404 -9.29 -7.25 -6.59
C LEU A 404 -9.86 -8.66 -6.72
N ALA A 405 -9.88 -9.23 -7.93
CA ALA A 405 -10.32 -10.59 -8.16
C ALA A 405 -9.49 -11.61 -7.37
N ALA A 406 -8.17 -11.45 -7.31
CA ALA A 406 -7.29 -12.28 -6.49
C ALA A 406 -7.67 -12.22 -5.01
N PHE A 407 -7.87 -11.01 -4.48
CA PHE A 407 -8.29 -10.83 -3.09
C PHE A 407 -9.64 -11.50 -2.82
N LEU A 408 -10.63 -11.30 -3.69
CA LEU A 408 -11.95 -11.90 -3.54
C LEU A 408 -11.86 -13.43 -3.60
N VAL A 409 -11.19 -14.00 -4.60
CA VAL A 409 -11.03 -15.47 -4.72
C VAL A 409 -10.40 -16.06 -3.46
N LEU A 410 -9.31 -15.47 -2.97
CA LEU A 410 -8.62 -15.97 -1.78
C LEU A 410 -9.42 -15.72 -0.49
N ALA A 411 -9.99 -14.53 -0.32
CA ALA A 411 -10.69 -14.17 0.90
C ALA A 411 -11.97 -15.00 1.09
N PHE A 412 -12.70 -15.26 0.00
CA PHE A 412 -13.99 -15.95 0.02
C PHE A 412 -13.87 -17.48 -0.03
N TRP A 413 -12.87 -18.04 -0.73
CA TRP A 413 -12.78 -19.50 -0.94
C TRP A 413 -11.50 -20.14 -0.40
N VAL A 414 -10.58 -19.38 0.20
CA VAL A 414 -9.37 -19.90 0.83
C VAL A 414 -9.32 -19.44 2.30
N ASN A 415 -8.83 -18.22 2.54
CA ASN A 415 -8.99 -17.47 3.78
C ASN A 415 -8.39 -16.06 3.65
N VAL A 416 -8.75 -15.20 4.59
CA VAL A 416 -8.34 -13.80 4.66
C VAL A 416 -6.84 -13.62 4.85
N LEU A 417 -6.18 -14.51 5.60
CA LEU A 417 -4.73 -14.40 5.83
C LEU A 417 -3.97 -14.60 4.53
N ALA A 418 -4.29 -15.64 3.76
CA ALA A 418 -3.75 -15.90 2.43
C ALA A 418 -4.04 -14.75 1.47
N ALA A 419 -5.27 -14.23 1.47
CA ALA A 419 -5.66 -13.08 0.65
C ALA A 419 -4.84 -11.82 0.98
N THR A 420 -4.69 -11.51 2.27
CA THR A 420 -3.95 -10.35 2.76
C THR A 420 -2.46 -10.48 2.43
N LEU A 421 -1.89 -11.68 2.59
CA LEU A 421 -0.51 -11.95 2.19
C LEU A 421 -0.32 -11.75 0.68
N ALA A 422 -1.17 -12.34 -0.15
CA ALA A 422 -1.07 -12.19 -1.61
C ALA A 422 -1.16 -10.71 -2.05
N ILE A 423 -2.10 -9.95 -1.47
CA ILE A 423 -2.22 -8.50 -1.74
C ILE A 423 -1.05 -7.72 -1.18
N SER A 424 -0.54 -8.06 0.02
CA SER A 424 0.66 -7.41 0.55
C SER A 424 1.86 -7.60 -0.38
N GLY A 425 2.04 -8.80 -0.94
CA GLY A 425 3.07 -9.08 -1.94
C GLY A 425 2.89 -8.25 -3.22
N LEU A 426 1.67 -8.17 -3.74
CA LEU A 426 1.32 -7.31 -4.87
C LEU A 426 1.65 -5.83 -4.58
N LEU A 427 1.17 -5.28 -3.46
CA LEU A 427 1.35 -3.88 -3.10
C LEU A 427 2.82 -3.57 -2.82
N PHE A 428 3.55 -4.47 -2.16
CA PHE A 428 4.99 -4.34 -1.95
C PHE A 428 5.75 -4.32 -3.28
N TYR A 429 5.40 -5.20 -4.22
CA TYR A 429 5.98 -5.21 -5.57
C TYR A 429 5.73 -3.91 -6.33
N VAL A 430 4.52 -3.35 -6.20
CA VAL A 430 4.12 -2.11 -6.88
C VAL A 430 4.75 -0.87 -6.23
N PHE A 431 4.56 -0.67 -4.93
CA PHE A 431 4.96 0.56 -4.24
C PHE A 431 6.42 0.54 -3.81
N VAL A 432 6.82 -0.52 -3.12
CA VAL A 432 8.17 -0.60 -2.53
C VAL A 432 9.17 -0.90 -3.63
N TYR A 433 8.96 -1.94 -4.44
CA TYR A 433 9.89 -2.26 -5.50
C TYR A 433 9.75 -1.34 -6.72
N THR A 434 8.60 -1.35 -7.42
CA THR A 434 8.50 -0.75 -8.76
C THR A 434 8.58 0.78 -8.75
N LEU A 435 7.82 1.45 -7.87
CA LEU A 435 7.78 2.92 -7.81
C LEU A 435 8.98 3.52 -7.07
N TRP A 436 9.40 2.87 -5.99
CA TRP A 436 10.48 3.36 -5.15
C TRP A 436 11.80 2.67 -5.49
N LEU A 437 12.12 1.53 -4.90
CA LEU A 437 13.49 1.05 -4.87
C LEU A 437 14.12 0.87 -6.26
N LYS A 438 13.37 0.31 -7.22
CA LYS A 438 13.83 0.07 -8.60
C LYS A 438 14.45 1.30 -9.26
N ARG A 439 13.92 2.49 -8.96
CA ARG A 439 14.30 3.74 -9.62
C ARG A 439 15.41 4.51 -8.88
N TRP A 440 15.70 4.18 -7.62
CA TRP A 440 16.50 5.06 -6.75
C TRP A 440 17.69 4.39 -6.06
N THR A 441 17.75 3.05 -5.98
CA THR A 441 18.82 2.37 -5.22
C THR A 441 19.32 1.09 -5.87
N VAL A 442 20.57 0.75 -5.60
CA VAL A 442 21.19 -0.54 -5.97
C VAL A 442 20.66 -1.72 -5.15
N GLN A 443 20.00 -1.45 -4.02
CA GLN A 443 19.36 -2.46 -3.16
C GLN A 443 17.95 -2.85 -3.63
N ASN A 444 17.60 -2.47 -4.86
CA ASN A 444 16.28 -2.68 -5.43
C ASN A 444 15.82 -4.13 -5.46
N ILE A 445 16.71 -5.06 -5.85
CA ILE A 445 16.40 -6.48 -5.92
C ILE A 445 16.43 -7.14 -4.54
N VAL A 446 17.33 -6.69 -3.64
CA VAL A 446 17.46 -7.30 -2.30
C VAL A 446 16.19 -7.03 -1.50
N ILE A 447 15.86 -5.76 -1.27
CA ILE A 447 14.66 -5.40 -0.49
C ILE A 447 13.40 -5.70 -1.31
N GLY A 448 13.41 -5.40 -2.61
CA GLY A 448 12.28 -5.68 -3.51
C GLY A 448 11.94 -7.16 -3.66
N GLY A 449 12.90 -8.04 -3.41
CA GLY A 449 12.73 -9.50 -3.46
C GLY A 449 11.73 -10.05 -2.46
N ALA A 450 11.44 -9.30 -1.38
CA ALA A 450 10.43 -9.67 -0.40
C ALA A 450 9.07 -9.95 -1.06
N ALA A 451 8.68 -9.17 -2.07
CA ALA A 451 7.43 -9.39 -2.79
C ALA A 451 7.34 -10.78 -3.45
N GLY A 452 8.45 -11.24 -4.04
CA GLY A 452 8.54 -12.55 -4.70
C GLY A 452 8.64 -13.71 -3.72
N ALA A 453 8.96 -13.46 -2.45
CA ALA A 453 9.12 -14.46 -1.40
C ALA A 453 7.82 -14.76 -0.63
N VAL A 454 6.78 -13.97 -0.81
CA VAL A 454 5.45 -14.14 -0.19
C VAL A 454 4.68 -15.41 -0.62
N PRO A 455 4.73 -15.91 -1.87
CA PRO A 455 3.92 -17.04 -2.33
C PRO A 455 3.94 -18.31 -1.45
N PRO A 456 5.07 -18.85 -0.97
CA PRO A 456 5.05 -20.00 -0.05
C PRO A 456 4.33 -19.71 1.27
N MET A 457 4.38 -18.46 1.78
CA MET A 457 3.61 -18.07 2.96
C MET A 457 2.11 -18.04 2.67
N VAL A 458 1.71 -17.60 1.47
CA VAL A 458 0.30 -17.67 1.03
C VAL A 458 -0.16 -19.12 1.00
N GLY A 459 0.65 -20.02 0.44
CA GLY A 459 0.35 -21.46 0.43
C GLY A 459 0.27 -22.06 1.85
N TRP A 460 1.22 -21.71 2.72
CA TRP A 460 1.19 -22.16 4.12
C TRP A 460 -0.05 -21.66 4.87
N ALA A 461 -0.38 -20.39 4.72
CA ALA A 461 -1.55 -19.78 5.34
C ALA A 461 -2.87 -20.33 4.78
N ALA A 462 -2.90 -20.70 3.50
CA ALA A 462 -4.06 -21.32 2.86
C ALA A 462 -4.50 -22.61 3.56
N VAL A 463 -3.52 -23.38 4.06
CA VAL A 463 -3.75 -24.65 4.75
C VAL A 463 -3.91 -24.48 6.26
N THR A 464 -3.04 -23.68 6.89
CA THR A 464 -2.94 -23.64 8.37
C THR A 464 -3.70 -22.50 9.03
N HIS A 465 -4.17 -21.50 8.27
CA HIS A 465 -4.78 -20.27 8.78
C HIS A 465 -3.88 -19.45 9.74
N ARG A 466 -2.58 -19.73 9.79
CA ARG A 466 -1.59 -19.02 10.62
C ARG A 466 -0.24 -18.92 9.92
N LEU A 467 0.68 -18.15 10.50
CA LEU A 467 2.09 -18.12 10.11
C LEU A 467 2.94 -18.54 11.28
N ASP A 468 3.86 -19.46 11.04
CA ASP A 468 4.86 -19.90 12.01
C ASP A 468 6.27 -19.69 11.45
N LEU A 469 7.27 -20.17 12.19
CA LEU A 469 8.68 -20.07 11.80
C LEU A 469 8.99 -20.81 10.49
N THR A 470 8.27 -21.89 10.16
CA THR A 470 8.46 -22.63 8.92
C THR A 470 8.03 -21.79 7.72
N ALA A 471 6.88 -21.12 7.81
CA ALA A 471 6.41 -20.20 6.77
C ALA A 471 7.42 -19.06 6.52
N LEU A 472 7.96 -18.47 7.60
CA LEU A 472 8.99 -17.43 7.52
C LEU A 472 10.31 -17.95 6.94
N TYR A 473 10.65 -19.21 7.23
CA TYR A 473 11.82 -19.85 6.66
C TYR A 473 11.70 -20.07 5.14
N LEU A 474 10.54 -20.54 4.66
CA LEU A 474 10.28 -20.66 3.20
C LEU A 474 10.38 -19.31 2.49
N PHE A 475 9.87 -18.25 3.14
CA PHE A 475 10.07 -16.89 2.68
C PHE A 475 11.56 -16.51 2.62
N ALA A 476 12.33 -16.80 3.69
CA ALA A 476 13.74 -16.47 3.76
C ALA A 476 14.57 -17.14 2.64
N ILE A 477 14.27 -18.40 2.28
CA ILE A 477 14.92 -19.08 1.15
C ILE A 477 14.73 -18.27 -0.14
N ILE A 478 13.48 -17.94 -0.50
CA ILE A 478 13.20 -17.23 -1.75
C ILE A 478 13.78 -15.81 -1.70
N PHE A 479 13.70 -15.15 -0.55
CA PHE A 479 14.26 -13.83 -0.35
C PHE A 479 15.77 -13.81 -0.59
N LEU A 480 16.52 -14.76 -0.02
CA LEU A 480 17.97 -14.89 -0.19
C LEU A 480 18.37 -15.43 -1.57
N TRP A 481 17.49 -16.19 -2.22
CA TRP A 481 17.65 -16.66 -3.60
C TRP A 481 17.49 -15.54 -4.63
N THR A 482 16.70 -14.52 -4.31
CA THR A 482 16.36 -13.45 -5.26
C THR A 482 17.60 -12.68 -5.75
N PRO A 483 18.53 -12.21 -4.89
CA PRO A 483 19.74 -11.51 -5.33
C PRO A 483 20.64 -12.29 -6.30
N PRO A 484 21.08 -13.54 -6.02
CA PRO A 484 21.93 -14.28 -6.94
C PRO A 484 21.23 -14.58 -8.27
N HIS A 485 19.92 -14.86 -8.25
CA HIS A 485 19.11 -15.06 -9.45
C HIS A 485 19.03 -13.80 -10.31
N PHE A 486 18.55 -12.68 -9.74
CA PHE A 486 18.30 -11.46 -10.51
C PHE A 486 19.57 -10.75 -10.93
N TRP A 487 20.63 -10.77 -10.12
CA TRP A 487 21.90 -10.16 -10.55
C TRP A 487 22.58 -10.96 -11.66
N ALA A 488 22.40 -12.29 -11.72
CA ALA A 488 22.83 -13.08 -12.87
C ALA A 488 22.12 -12.62 -14.17
N LEU A 489 20.81 -12.33 -14.09
CA LEU A 489 20.07 -11.70 -15.20
C LEU A 489 20.57 -10.28 -15.49
N ALA A 490 20.84 -9.49 -14.46
CA ALA A 490 21.28 -8.10 -14.60
C ALA A 490 22.65 -7.96 -15.29
N LEU A 491 23.54 -8.94 -15.12
CA LEU A 491 24.80 -9.01 -15.86
C LEU A 491 24.58 -9.17 -17.38
N ARG A 492 23.51 -9.88 -17.77
CA ARG A 492 23.14 -10.09 -19.19
C ARG A 492 22.40 -8.89 -19.77
N LEU A 493 21.57 -8.24 -18.96
CA LEU A 493 20.71 -7.12 -19.37
C LEU A 493 21.27 -5.75 -18.97
N LYS A 494 22.55 -5.66 -18.62
CA LYS A 494 23.22 -4.44 -18.15
C LYS A 494 23.00 -3.27 -19.10
N GLY A 495 23.12 -3.49 -20.40
CA GLY A 495 22.93 -2.45 -21.43
C GLY A 495 21.51 -1.89 -21.46
N ASP A 496 20.48 -2.73 -21.30
CA ASP A 496 19.09 -2.28 -21.20
C ASP A 496 18.89 -1.43 -19.93
N TYR A 497 19.38 -1.90 -18.78
CA TYR A 497 19.27 -1.15 -17.52
C TYR A 497 20.02 0.18 -17.55
N ALA A 498 21.19 0.23 -18.18
CA ALA A 498 21.97 1.45 -18.36
C ALA A 498 21.23 2.47 -19.25
N ARG A 499 20.64 2.03 -20.38
CA ARG A 499 19.82 2.89 -21.25
C ARG A 499 18.64 3.52 -20.52
N ALA A 500 17.90 2.71 -19.77
CA ALA A 500 16.78 3.18 -18.97
C ALA A 500 17.18 3.89 -17.67
N ARG A 501 18.48 4.10 -17.42
CA ARG A 501 19.04 4.73 -16.21
C ARG A 501 18.53 4.08 -14.91
N VAL A 502 18.31 2.77 -14.94
CA VAL A 502 17.93 2.00 -13.75
C VAL A 502 19.21 1.73 -12.94
N PRO A 503 19.30 2.11 -11.65
CA PRO A 503 20.49 1.95 -10.83
C PRO A 503 20.70 0.49 -10.40
N MET A 504 20.81 -0.42 -11.35
CA MET A 504 21.06 -1.84 -11.10
C MET A 504 22.51 -2.04 -10.64
N LEU A 505 22.76 -2.96 -9.71
CA LEU A 505 24.09 -3.17 -9.12
C LEU A 505 25.25 -3.25 -10.15
N PRO A 506 25.20 -4.07 -11.23
CA PRO A 506 26.26 -4.11 -12.24
C PRO A 506 26.41 -2.83 -13.07
N VAL A 507 25.39 -1.97 -13.14
CA VAL A 507 25.45 -0.67 -13.82
C VAL A 507 26.19 0.35 -12.94
N VAL A 508 25.88 0.40 -11.64
CA VAL A 508 26.39 1.43 -10.72
C VAL A 508 27.74 1.06 -10.11
N ARG A 509 27.89 -0.20 -9.65
CA ARG A 509 29.09 -0.67 -8.93
C ARG A 509 30.00 -1.56 -9.79
N GLY A 510 29.63 -1.75 -11.05
CA GLY A 510 30.35 -2.60 -11.99
C GLY A 510 30.06 -4.09 -11.81
N GLU A 511 30.39 -4.86 -12.84
CA GLU A 511 30.03 -6.27 -12.90
C GLU A 511 30.79 -7.14 -11.91
N SER A 512 32.05 -6.80 -11.60
CA SER A 512 32.84 -7.55 -10.61
C SER A 512 32.22 -7.46 -9.22
N ALA A 513 31.67 -6.30 -8.84
CA ALA A 513 30.94 -6.16 -7.58
C ALA A 513 29.66 -7.02 -7.57
N ALA A 514 28.90 -7.03 -8.67
CA ALA A 514 27.72 -7.88 -8.80
C ALA A 514 28.06 -9.37 -8.70
N ARG A 515 29.14 -9.83 -9.34
CA ARG A 515 29.58 -11.24 -9.26
C ARG A 515 30.01 -11.66 -7.85
N ARG A 516 30.69 -10.77 -7.10
CA ARG A 516 31.03 -11.04 -5.68
C ARG A 516 29.77 -11.14 -4.81
N GLN A 517 28.82 -10.23 -5.02
CA GLN A 517 27.55 -10.24 -4.29
C GLN A 517 26.70 -11.48 -4.62
N ILE A 518 26.68 -11.93 -5.87
CA ILE A 518 26.07 -13.21 -6.26
C ILE A 518 26.67 -14.35 -5.43
N LEU A 519 27.99 -14.50 -5.39
CA LEU A 519 28.64 -15.57 -4.61
C LEU A 519 28.31 -15.46 -3.12
N PHE A 520 28.41 -14.25 -2.54
CA PHE A 520 28.14 -14.02 -1.12
C PHE A 520 26.70 -14.41 -0.73
N TYR A 521 25.70 -13.96 -1.49
CA TYR A 521 24.31 -14.33 -1.23
C TYR A 521 24.04 -15.82 -1.50
N THR A 522 24.70 -16.43 -2.49
CA THR A 522 24.61 -17.88 -2.70
C THR A 522 25.15 -18.66 -1.50
N LEU A 523 26.26 -18.23 -0.89
CA LEU A 523 26.80 -18.87 0.33
C LEU A 523 25.82 -18.76 1.50
N ILE A 524 25.24 -17.56 1.73
CA ILE A 524 24.24 -17.35 2.78
C ILE A 524 22.99 -18.20 2.52
N LEU A 525 22.49 -18.21 1.27
CA LEU A 525 21.36 -19.04 0.88
C LEU A 525 21.62 -20.50 1.20
N VAL A 526 22.76 -21.05 0.77
CA VAL A 526 23.10 -22.45 1.02
C VAL A 526 23.19 -22.75 2.52
N ALA A 527 23.84 -21.89 3.29
CA ALA A 527 23.92 -22.03 4.74
C ALA A 527 22.53 -22.07 5.39
N VAL A 528 21.65 -21.13 5.03
CA VAL A 528 20.25 -21.11 5.52
C VAL A 528 19.49 -22.36 5.07
N THR A 529 19.66 -22.79 3.82
CA THR A 529 18.97 -23.98 3.31
C THR A 529 19.36 -25.27 4.02
N LEU A 530 20.60 -25.38 4.50
CA LEU A 530 21.08 -26.53 5.25
C LEU A 530 20.71 -26.44 6.74
N ALA A 531 20.73 -25.23 7.31
CA ALA A 531 20.48 -25.00 8.74
C ALA A 531 19.08 -25.43 9.21
N VAL A 532 18.08 -25.50 8.31
CA VAL A 532 16.73 -25.96 8.69
C VAL A 532 16.69 -27.39 9.20
N VAL A 533 17.62 -28.25 8.79
CA VAL A 533 17.69 -29.63 9.29
C VAL A 533 17.95 -29.64 10.80
N LEU A 534 18.67 -28.63 11.32
CA LEU A 534 18.91 -28.45 12.76
C LEU A 534 17.63 -28.16 13.55
N THR A 535 16.57 -27.71 12.89
CA THR A 535 15.26 -27.48 13.53
C THR A 535 14.45 -28.76 13.70
N GLY A 536 14.89 -29.88 13.11
CA GLY A 536 14.15 -31.14 13.06
C GLY A 536 12.94 -31.13 12.10
N ALA A 537 12.72 -30.05 11.35
CA ALA A 537 11.59 -29.95 10.43
C ALA A 537 11.76 -30.79 9.15
N LEU A 538 13.00 -31.07 8.75
CA LEU A 538 13.39 -31.77 7.51
C LEU A 538 14.52 -32.75 7.80
N GLY A 539 14.52 -33.89 7.10
CA GLY A 539 15.41 -35.03 7.32
C GLY A 539 16.62 -35.10 6.40
N LEU A 540 17.22 -36.29 6.34
CA LEU A 540 18.46 -36.56 5.61
C LEU A 540 18.29 -36.50 4.08
N LEU A 541 17.10 -36.84 3.55
CA LEU A 541 16.85 -36.75 2.12
C LEU A 541 16.91 -35.29 1.66
N TYR A 542 16.29 -34.39 2.44
CA TYR A 542 16.42 -32.96 2.20
C TYR A 542 17.86 -32.47 2.39
N LEU A 543 18.57 -32.89 3.43
CA LEU A 543 19.97 -32.49 3.66
C LEU A 543 20.87 -32.84 2.47
N ALA A 544 20.78 -34.08 1.97
CA ALA A 544 21.57 -34.54 0.84
C ALA A 544 21.21 -33.78 -0.45
N GLY A 545 19.92 -33.64 -0.75
CA GLY A 545 19.47 -32.91 -1.93
C GLY A 545 19.83 -31.43 -1.90
N ALA A 546 19.60 -30.75 -0.77
CA ALA A 546 19.98 -29.35 -0.57
C ALA A 546 21.51 -29.16 -0.65
N GLY A 547 22.30 -30.11 -0.14
CA GLY A 547 23.76 -30.10 -0.22
C GLY A 547 24.28 -30.19 -1.66
N VAL A 548 23.77 -31.13 -2.45
CA VAL A 548 24.15 -31.28 -3.87
C VAL A 548 23.73 -30.06 -4.68
N LEU A 549 22.47 -29.62 -4.54
CA LEU A 549 21.95 -28.45 -5.24
C LEU A 549 22.72 -27.17 -4.85
N GLY A 550 22.97 -26.98 -3.55
CA GLY A 550 23.70 -25.83 -3.03
C GLY A 550 25.15 -25.81 -3.47
N GLY A 551 25.84 -26.96 -3.41
CA GLY A 551 27.22 -27.12 -3.87
C GLY A 551 27.39 -26.77 -5.35
N LEU A 552 26.48 -27.26 -6.21
CA LEU A 552 26.49 -26.91 -7.64
C LEU A 552 26.20 -25.42 -7.87
N PHE A 553 25.27 -24.81 -7.09
CA PHE A 553 25.02 -23.38 -7.18
C PHE A 553 26.29 -22.56 -6.83
N ILE A 554 26.97 -22.93 -5.75
CA ILE A 554 28.24 -22.29 -5.34
C ILE A 554 29.30 -22.46 -6.43
N ALA A 555 29.46 -23.66 -6.99
CA ALA A 555 30.42 -23.92 -8.06
C ALA A 555 30.18 -23.03 -9.30
N LEU A 556 28.91 -22.89 -9.72
CA LEU A 556 28.55 -22.00 -10.82
C LEU A 556 28.78 -20.51 -10.48
N ALA A 557 28.51 -20.09 -9.23
CA ALA A 557 28.76 -18.73 -8.78
C ALA A 557 30.26 -18.40 -8.77
N VAL A 558 31.10 -19.34 -8.32
CA VAL A 558 32.57 -19.23 -8.36
C VAL A 558 33.08 -19.19 -9.81
N ALA A 559 32.58 -20.08 -10.69
CA ALA A 559 32.96 -20.08 -12.11
C ALA A 559 32.59 -18.75 -12.80
N ASN A 560 31.40 -18.21 -12.50
CA ASN A 560 30.96 -16.91 -13.01
C ASN A 560 31.86 -15.76 -12.50
N LEU A 561 32.31 -15.81 -11.24
CA LEU A 561 33.22 -14.80 -10.67
C LEU A 561 34.62 -14.86 -11.29
N ARG A 562 35.17 -16.07 -11.47
CA ARG A 562 36.56 -16.28 -11.96
C ARG A 562 36.69 -15.98 -13.45
N THR A 563 35.84 -16.57 -14.29
CA THR A 563 35.99 -16.52 -15.75
C THR A 563 35.41 -15.26 -16.38
N ARG A 564 34.45 -14.61 -15.71
CA ARG A 564 33.74 -13.39 -16.14
C ARG A 564 33.10 -13.47 -17.55
N ARG A 565 32.90 -14.66 -18.10
CA ARG A 565 32.24 -14.85 -19.41
C ARG A 565 30.72 -14.86 -19.27
N GLN A 566 30.01 -14.24 -20.22
CA GLN A 566 28.54 -14.17 -20.24
C GLN A 566 27.85 -15.55 -20.23
N ARG A 567 28.50 -16.59 -20.79
CA ARG A 567 28.01 -17.98 -20.74
C ARG A 567 27.69 -18.43 -19.31
N TRP A 568 28.56 -18.13 -18.35
CA TRP A 568 28.37 -18.55 -16.96
C TRP A 568 27.28 -17.77 -16.26
N SER A 569 27.10 -16.48 -16.59
CA SER A 569 25.96 -15.70 -16.08
C SER A 569 24.62 -16.24 -16.59
N ARG A 570 24.57 -16.75 -17.84
CA ARG A 570 23.38 -17.44 -18.38
C ARG A 570 23.13 -18.77 -17.68
N LEU A 571 24.14 -19.65 -17.60
CA LEU A 571 24.01 -20.94 -16.92
C LEU A 571 23.58 -20.78 -15.46
N LEU A 572 24.18 -19.83 -14.73
CA LEU A 572 23.82 -19.55 -13.34
C LEU A 572 22.36 -19.09 -13.20
N PHE A 573 21.89 -18.21 -14.10
CA PHE A 573 20.50 -17.76 -14.11
C PHE A 573 19.54 -18.93 -14.38
N ASP A 574 19.81 -19.71 -15.42
CA ASP A 574 18.96 -20.85 -15.79
C ASP A 574 18.95 -21.91 -14.66
N TYR A 575 20.12 -22.21 -14.08
CA TYR A 575 20.26 -23.12 -12.94
C TYR A 575 19.54 -22.61 -11.70
N SER A 576 19.58 -21.31 -11.40
CA SER A 576 18.91 -20.76 -10.21
C SER A 576 17.39 -20.97 -10.25
N ILE A 577 16.76 -20.98 -11.42
CA ILE A 577 15.33 -21.32 -11.58
C ILE A 577 15.10 -22.80 -11.24
N ALA A 578 15.91 -23.68 -11.83
CA ALA A 578 15.83 -25.12 -11.58
C ALA A 578 16.11 -25.47 -10.11
N TYR A 579 17.15 -24.86 -9.53
CA TYR A 579 17.53 -24.99 -8.12
C TYR A 579 16.34 -24.76 -7.20
N LEU A 580 15.59 -23.67 -7.39
CA LEU A 580 14.47 -23.35 -6.50
C LEU A 580 13.33 -24.37 -6.63
N GLY A 581 12.97 -24.76 -7.86
CA GLY A 581 11.94 -25.78 -8.09
C GLY A 581 12.33 -27.15 -7.52
N LEU A 582 13.57 -27.58 -7.75
CA LEU A 582 14.09 -28.85 -7.24
C LEU A 582 14.23 -28.86 -5.72
N LEU A 583 14.67 -27.75 -5.12
CA LEU A 583 14.78 -27.63 -3.66
C LEU A 583 13.42 -27.82 -2.99
N PHE A 584 12.37 -27.15 -3.51
CA PHE A 584 11.00 -27.35 -3.01
C PHE A 584 10.48 -28.77 -3.27
N ALA A 585 10.80 -29.38 -4.42
CA ALA A 585 10.41 -30.76 -4.71
C ALA A 585 11.04 -31.75 -3.72
N VAL A 586 12.35 -31.62 -3.44
CA VAL A 586 13.04 -32.46 -2.45
C VAL A 586 12.48 -32.22 -1.05
N MET A 587 12.20 -30.96 -0.69
CA MET A 587 11.63 -30.61 0.60
C MET A 587 10.27 -31.27 0.83
N VAL A 588 9.40 -31.22 -0.19
CA VAL A 588 8.10 -31.89 -0.17
C VAL A 588 8.26 -33.41 -0.10
N ALA A 589 9.17 -33.99 -0.89
CA ALA A 589 9.41 -35.44 -0.90
C ALA A 589 9.89 -35.95 0.47
N ASP A 590 10.87 -35.29 1.09
CA ASP A 590 11.37 -35.61 2.43
C ASP A 590 10.25 -35.54 3.48
N ARG A 591 9.42 -34.48 3.42
CA ARG A 591 8.29 -34.31 4.33
C ARG A 591 7.19 -35.35 4.15
N MET A 592 7.00 -35.88 2.94
CA MET A 592 6.05 -36.94 2.64
C MET A 592 6.55 -38.31 3.09
N ILE A 593 7.86 -38.57 2.95
CA ILE A 593 8.48 -39.87 3.29
C ILE A 593 8.61 -40.03 4.81
N GLY A 594 8.90 -38.96 5.57
CA GLY A 594 8.93 -38.98 7.04
C GLY A 594 7.58 -39.20 7.73
N ARG A 595 6.56 -39.69 7.02
CA ARG A 595 5.30 -40.23 7.58
C ARG A 595 5.42 -41.71 8.02
N LEU A 596 6.51 -42.38 7.63
CA LEU A 596 6.91 -43.70 8.14
C LEU A 596 7.86 -43.51 9.32
#